data_AF-A0A8B6LKE2-F1
#
_entry.id   AF-A0A8B6LKE2-F1
#
_cell.length_a   1.000
_cell.length_b   1.000
_cell.length_c   1.000
_cell.angle_alpha   90.00
_cell.angle_beta   90.00
_cell.angle_gamma   90.00
#
_symmetry.space_group_name_H-M   'P 1'
#
loop_
_entity.id
_entity.type
_entity.pdbx_description
1 polymer ?
#
loop_
_entity_poly.entity_id
_entity_poly.type
_entity_poly.pdbx_seq_one_letter_code
_entity_poly.pdbx_strand_id
1 'polypeptide(L)'
;MNSQPSDTALLESALAAIERVLARADSALHGDPYVGPTHSVPLEFAGSAPTTEEQRFRASAAQSAINICLCSAAALIDASEALMNRRTDRSPQELEREWKTLVNHTKTASRSAYRAALIMASHRHVLAAQGAAPAEHARRVAH
;
A
#
# COMPACT_ATOMS: atom_id res chain seq x y z
N MET A 1 32.27 7.73 -23.74
CA MET A 1 31.34 6.67 -24.16
C MET A 1 30.36 6.45 -23.01
N ASN A 2 29.09 6.81 -23.18
CA ASN A 2 28.06 6.48 -22.20
C ASN A 2 27.62 5.05 -22.46
N SER A 3 28.16 4.09 -21.72
CA SER A 3 27.62 2.74 -21.70
C SER A 3 26.20 2.81 -21.12
N GLN A 4 25.20 2.36 -21.88
CA GLN A 4 23.86 2.26 -21.31
C GLN A 4 23.88 1.28 -20.13
N PRO A 5 23.19 1.60 -19.02
CA PRO A 5 23.07 0.68 -17.90
C PRO A 5 22.39 -0.61 -18.37
N SER A 6 22.84 -1.76 -17.86
CA SER A 6 22.16 -3.03 -18.09
C SER A 6 20.77 -3.02 -17.44
N ASP A 7 19.86 -3.88 -17.92
CA ASP A 7 18.53 -4.02 -17.33
C ASP A 7 18.60 -4.33 -15.82
N THR A 8 19.56 -5.16 -15.40
CA THR A 8 19.83 -5.43 -13.98
C THR A 8 20.22 -4.17 -13.20
N ALA A 9 21.10 -3.32 -13.75
CA ALA A 9 21.48 -2.07 -13.09
C ALA A 9 20.30 -1.08 -12.98
N LEU A 10 19.36 -1.13 -13.93
CA LEU A 10 18.13 -0.34 -13.86
C LEU A 10 17.19 -0.85 -12.75
N LEU A 11 17.07 -2.18 -12.59
CA LEU A 11 16.27 -2.79 -11.52
C LEU A 11 16.87 -2.50 -10.13
N GLU A 12 18.18 -2.65 -9.96
CA GLU A 12 18.89 -2.32 -8.72
C GLU A 12 18.70 -0.83 -8.36
N SER A 13 18.81 0.06 -9.35
CA SER A 13 18.56 1.50 -9.15
C SER A 13 17.11 1.77 -8.74
N ALA A 14 16.14 1.04 -9.29
CA ALA A 14 14.73 1.18 -8.93
C ALA A 14 14.47 0.69 -7.49
N LEU A 15 15.04 -0.45 -7.11
CA LEU A 15 14.94 -0.99 -5.76
C LEU A 15 15.53 -0.01 -4.73
N ALA A 16 16.75 0.49 -4.99
CA ALA A 16 17.39 1.48 -4.12
C ALA A 16 16.59 2.79 -4.02
N ALA A 17 15.83 3.16 -5.06
CA ALA A 17 14.92 4.31 -5.00
C ALA A 17 13.71 4.04 -4.11
N ILE A 18 13.10 2.85 -4.23
CA ILE A 18 11.98 2.43 -3.39
C ILE A 18 12.39 2.38 -1.91
N GLU A 19 13.53 1.77 -1.60
CA GLU A 19 14.05 1.69 -0.23
C GLU A 19 14.28 3.08 0.39
N ARG A 20 14.82 4.03 -0.39
CA ARG A 20 14.97 5.42 0.06
C ARG A 20 13.63 6.09 0.35
N VAL A 21 12.61 5.82 -0.45
CA VAL A 21 11.26 6.34 -0.18
C VAL A 21 10.68 5.72 1.07
N LEU A 22 10.80 4.40 1.25
CA LEU A 22 10.34 3.69 2.45
C LEU A 22 11.04 4.18 3.72
N ALA A 23 12.36 4.35 3.70
CA ALA A 23 13.12 4.87 4.85
C ALA A 23 12.73 6.30 5.23
N ARG A 24 12.45 7.16 4.23
CA ARG A 24 11.95 8.52 4.47
C ARG A 24 10.54 8.51 5.04
N ALA A 25 9.68 7.64 4.53
CA ALA A 25 8.33 7.44 5.02
C ALA A 25 8.34 6.99 6.49
N ASP A 26 9.19 6.02 6.83
CA ASP A 26 9.35 5.50 8.19
C ASP A 26 9.88 6.57 9.16
N SER A 27 10.86 7.36 8.71
CA SER A 27 11.38 8.50 9.49
C SER A 27 10.32 9.58 9.72
N ALA A 28 9.42 9.79 8.76
CA ALA A 28 8.29 10.72 8.88
C ALA A 28 7.13 10.16 9.72
N LEU A 29 7.11 8.84 9.97
CA LEU A 29 6.05 8.10 10.67
C LEU A 29 6.12 8.21 12.20
N HIS A 30 6.63 9.32 12.74
CA HIS A 30 6.38 9.76 14.12
C HIS A 30 4.89 10.11 14.38
N GLY A 31 3.97 9.69 13.51
CA GLY A 31 2.52 9.84 13.64
C GLY A 31 1.87 8.48 13.84
N ASP A 32 0.84 8.45 14.68
CA ASP A 32 0.21 7.23 15.19
C ASP A 32 -0.12 6.18 14.11
N PRO A 33 -0.01 4.87 14.43
CA PRO A 33 -0.39 3.79 13.53
C PRO A 33 -1.79 3.98 12.95
N TYR A 34 -2.02 3.54 11.71
CA TYR A 34 -3.38 3.45 11.17
C TYR A 34 -4.19 2.47 12.03
N VAL A 35 -5.08 3.03 12.83
CA VAL A 35 -6.07 2.29 13.62
C VAL A 35 -7.33 2.20 12.75
N GLY A 36 -7.57 1.03 12.16
CA GLY A 36 -8.73 0.82 11.29
C GLY A 36 -10.07 1.08 12.01
N PRO A 37 -11.17 1.29 11.27
CA PRO A 37 -12.49 1.63 11.83
C PRO A 37 -13.11 0.53 12.72
N THR A 38 -12.50 -0.65 12.78
CA THR A 38 -12.91 -1.77 13.62
C THR A 38 -12.13 -1.87 14.93
N HIS A 39 -11.15 -0.99 15.18
CA HIS A 39 -10.46 -0.96 16.45
C HIS A 39 -11.31 -0.21 17.47
N SER A 40 -11.63 -0.86 18.58
CA SER A 40 -12.32 -0.25 19.71
C SER A 40 -11.40 0.76 20.39
N VAL A 41 -11.52 2.04 20.02
CA VAL A 41 -10.87 3.14 20.73
C VAL A 41 -11.69 3.44 22.00
N PRO A 42 -11.06 3.62 23.17
CA PRO A 42 -11.77 4.00 24.39
C PRO A 42 -12.53 5.33 24.26
N LEU A 43 -13.69 5.42 24.92
CA LEU A 43 -14.63 6.56 24.86
C LEU A 43 -14.03 7.92 25.28
N GLU A 44 -12.85 7.96 25.88
CA GLU A 44 -12.19 9.18 26.36
C GLU A 44 -11.66 10.13 25.27
N PHE A 45 -11.63 9.71 24.00
CA PHE A 45 -11.25 10.58 22.86
C PHE A 45 -12.42 11.23 22.11
N ALA A 46 -13.67 10.93 22.49
CA ALA A 46 -14.89 11.36 21.79
C ALA A 46 -15.23 12.87 21.90
N GLY A 47 -14.24 13.73 22.20
CA GLY A 47 -14.44 15.14 22.55
C GLY A 47 -13.78 16.18 21.63
N SER A 48 -13.14 15.79 20.52
CA SER A 48 -12.45 16.77 19.63
C SER A 48 -13.00 16.79 18.19
N ALA A 49 -12.95 17.96 17.56
CA ALA A 49 -13.67 18.29 16.34
C ALA A 49 -13.50 17.25 15.20
N PRO A 50 -14.60 16.86 14.52
CA PRO A 50 -14.63 15.73 13.59
C PRO A 50 -13.68 15.86 12.40
N THR A 51 -13.31 17.08 12.02
CA THR A 51 -12.46 17.33 10.85
C THR A 51 -11.00 16.93 11.05
N THR A 52 -10.45 17.07 12.27
CA THR A 52 -9.02 16.82 12.50
C THR A 52 -8.73 15.32 12.61
N GLU A 53 -9.61 14.57 13.26
CA GLU A 53 -9.49 13.13 13.41
C GLU A 53 -9.70 12.40 12.08
N GLU A 54 -10.68 12.84 11.29
CA GLU A 54 -10.90 12.29 9.97
C GLU A 54 -9.69 12.55 9.05
N GLN A 55 -9.13 13.76 9.06
CA GLN A 55 -7.90 14.10 8.31
C GLN A 55 -6.70 13.21 8.69
N ARG A 56 -6.50 12.95 9.99
CA ARG A 56 -5.46 12.03 10.48
C ARG A 56 -5.72 10.60 10.01
N PHE A 57 -6.96 10.14 10.03
CA PHE A 57 -7.35 8.84 9.49
C PHE A 57 -7.10 8.74 7.97
N ARG A 58 -7.42 9.78 7.19
CA ARG A 58 -7.13 9.80 5.74
C ARG A 58 -5.62 9.70 5.48
N ALA A 59 -4.83 10.46 6.24
CA ALA A 59 -3.39 10.49 6.11
C ALA A 59 -2.77 9.12 6.42
N SER A 60 -3.22 8.48 7.49
CA SER A 60 -2.73 7.15 7.90
C SER A 60 -3.17 6.03 6.94
N ALA A 61 -4.38 6.09 6.37
CA ALA A 61 -4.83 5.16 5.33
C ALA A 61 -4.01 5.28 4.04
N ALA A 62 -3.79 6.52 3.57
CA ALA A 62 -2.98 6.80 2.40
C ALA A 62 -1.52 6.36 2.61
N GLN A 63 -0.96 6.65 3.78
CA GLN A 63 0.40 6.24 4.13
C GLN A 63 0.55 4.71 4.17
N SER A 64 -0.42 4.01 4.76
CA SER A 64 -0.44 2.54 4.78
C SER A 64 -0.52 1.96 3.37
N ALA A 65 -1.37 2.52 2.51
CA ALA A 65 -1.50 2.10 1.12
C ALA A 65 -0.19 2.32 0.33
N ILE A 66 0.47 3.48 0.50
CA ILE A 66 1.76 3.78 -0.13
C ILE A 66 2.82 2.78 0.31
N ASN A 67 2.96 2.52 1.61
CA ASN A 67 3.94 1.56 2.12
C ASN A 67 3.70 0.15 1.54
N ILE A 68 2.47 -0.34 1.57
CA ILE A 68 2.12 -1.66 1.02
C ILE A 68 2.43 -1.72 -0.48
N CYS A 69 2.07 -0.69 -1.25
CA CYS A 69 2.35 -0.64 -2.69
C CYS A 69 3.86 -0.66 -2.99
N LEU A 70 4.65 0.11 -2.24
CA LEU A 70 6.10 0.17 -2.41
C LEU A 70 6.79 -1.16 -2.03
N CYS A 71 6.37 -1.79 -0.93
CA CYS A 71 6.83 -3.13 -0.56
C CYS A 71 6.46 -4.18 -1.63
N SER A 72 5.24 -4.12 -2.17
CA SER A 72 4.83 -4.97 -3.28
C SER A 72 5.65 -4.73 -4.54
N ALA A 73 5.98 -3.48 -4.86
CA ALA A 73 6.80 -3.15 -6.01
C ALA A 73 8.24 -3.68 -5.87
N ALA A 74 8.86 -3.52 -4.70
CA ALA A 74 10.17 -4.10 -4.40
C ALA A 74 10.19 -5.62 -4.62
N ALA A 75 9.21 -6.34 -4.05
CA ALA A 75 9.08 -7.78 -4.21
C ALA A 75 8.91 -8.23 -5.69
N LEU A 76 8.25 -7.42 -6.53
CA LEU A 76 8.11 -7.71 -7.96
C LEU A 76 9.38 -7.42 -8.75
N ILE A 77 10.18 -6.44 -8.32
CA ILE A 77 11.51 -6.16 -8.88
C ILE A 77 12.46 -7.32 -8.54
N ASP A 78 12.50 -7.77 -7.29
CA ASP A 78 13.30 -8.93 -6.86
C ASP A 78 12.94 -10.19 -7.67
N ALA A 79 11.64 -10.41 -7.90
CA ALA A 79 11.16 -11.51 -8.74
C ALA A 79 11.63 -11.37 -10.20
N SER A 80 11.68 -10.14 -10.72
CA SER A 80 12.14 -9.85 -12.08
C SER A 80 13.66 -10.09 -12.21
N GLU A 81 14.45 -9.68 -11.21
CA GLU A 81 15.88 -9.96 -11.15
C GLU A 81 16.17 -11.47 -11.07
N ALA A 82 15.41 -12.21 -10.25
CA ALA A 82 15.55 -13.66 -10.13
C ALA A 82 15.29 -14.38 -11.46
N LEU A 83 14.32 -13.90 -12.25
CA LEU A 83 14.04 -14.42 -13.59
C LEU A 83 15.16 -14.14 -14.59
N MET A 84 15.75 -12.94 -14.51
CA MET A 84 16.84 -12.52 -15.40
C MET A 84 18.16 -13.24 -15.09
N ASN A 85 18.46 -13.48 -13.80
CA ASN A 85 19.70 -14.10 -13.33
C ASN A 85 19.65 -15.64 -13.28
N ARG A 86 18.77 -16.26 -14.06
CA ARG A 86 18.54 -17.71 -14.02
C ARG A 86 19.77 -18.47 -14.53
N ARG A 87 20.40 -19.28 -13.68
CA ARG A 87 21.59 -20.05 -14.03
C ARG A 87 21.25 -21.28 -14.87
N THR A 88 22.07 -21.55 -15.88
CA THR A 88 21.89 -22.64 -16.85
C THR A 88 22.37 -24.01 -16.37
N ASP A 89 23.01 -24.09 -15.21
CA ASP A 89 23.66 -25.28 -14.65
C ASP A 89 22.79 -26.06 -13.63
N ARG A 90 21.55 -25.61 -13.38
CA ARG A 90 20.66 -26.20 -12.38
C ARG A 90 19.96 -27.47 -12.86
N SER A 91 19.75 -28.42 -11.95
CA SER A 91 18.97 -29.61 -12.25
C SER A 91 17.48 -29.28 -12.50
N PRO A 92 16.75 -30.09 -13.27
CA PRO A 92 15.33 -29.86 -13.54
C PRO A 92 14.46 -29.70 -12.28
N GLN A 93 14.77 -30.44 -11.21
CA GLN A 93 14.04 -30.39 -9.93
C GLN A 93 14.31 -29.10 -9.15
N GLU A 94 15.52 -28.54 -9.26
CA GLU A 94 15.85 -27.24 -8.65
C GLU A 94 15.16 -26.11 -9.39
N LEU A 95 15.13 -26.17 -10.72
CA LEU A 95 14.40 -25.21 -11.54
C LEU A 95 12.91 -25.22 -11.21
N GLU A 96 12.29 -26.39 -11.07
CA GLU A 96 10.87 -26.49 -10.71
C GLU A 96 10.58 -25.88 -9.32
N ARG A 97 11.44 -26.15 -8.34
CA ARG A 97 11.31 -25.58 -6.98
C ARG A 97 11.45 -24.07 -6.99
N GLU A 98 12.44 -23.55 -7.70
CA GLU A 98 12.64 -22.11 -7.86
C GLU A 98 11.44 -21.44 -8.52
N TRP A 99 10.92 -22.01 -9.60
CA TRP A 99 9.72 -21.50 -10.26
C TRP A 99 8.51 -21.46 -9.33
N LYS A 100 8.27 -22.51 -8.55
CA LYS A 100 7.18 -22.54 -7.56
C LYS A 100 7.34 -21.44 -6.51
N THR A 101 8.56 -21.25 -6.00
CA THR A 101 8.88 -20.19 -5.03
C THR A 101 8.60 -18.82 -5.61
N LEU A 102 9.06 -18.56 -6.83
CA LEU A 102 8.88 -17.28 -7.51
C LEU A 102 7.39 -16.97 -7.78
N VAL A 103 6.63 -17.96 -8.23
CA VAL A 103 5.18 -17.83 -8.43
C VAL A 103 4.47 -17.49 -7.13
N ASN A 104 4.84 -18.16 -6.03
CA ASN A 104 4.25 -17.88 -4.71
C ASN A 104 4.61 -16.48 -4.22
N HIS A 105 5.86 -16.06 -4.40
CA HIS A 105 6.32 -14.72 -4.01
C HIS A 105 5.55 -13.63 -4.77
N THR A 106 5.45 -13.77 -6.09
CA THR A 106 4.69 -12.85 -6.96
C THR A 106 3.21 -12.77 -6.55
N LYS A 107 2.57 -13.92 -6.26
CA LYS A 107 1.18 -13.95 -5.79
C LYS A 107 0.99 -13.18 -4.49
N THR A 108 1.92 -13.35 -3.54
CA THR A 108 1.87 -12.63 -2.26
C THR A 108 2.03 -11.13 -2.48
N ALA A 109 2.98 -10.69 -3.29
CA ALA A 109 3.18 -9.29 -3.65
C ALA A 109 1.92 -8.69 -4.29
N SER A 110 1.30 -9.38 -5.24
CA SER A 110 0.07 -8.93 -5.91
C SER A 110 -1.13 -8.85 -4.95
N ARG A 111 -1.28 -9.80 -4.03
CA ARG A 111 -2.33 -9.75 -2.99
C ARG A 111 -2.15 -8.55 -2.06
N SER A 112 -0.91 -8.23 -1.69
CA SER A 112 -0.61 -7.05 -0.91
C SER A 112 -0.97 -5.76 -1.65
N ALA A 113 -0.61 -5.64 -2.93
CA ALA A 113 -1.01 -4.49 -3.75
C ALA A 113 -2.54 -4.36 -3.87
N TYR A 114 -3.24 -5.48 -4.03
CA TYR A 114 -4.70 -5.50 -4.03
C TYR A 114 -5.30 -5.04 -2.69
N ARG A 115 -4.70 -5.43 -1.55
CA ARG A 115 -5.12 -4.93 -0.22
C ARG A 115 -4.95 -3.42 -0.10
N ALA A 116 -3.88 -2.84 -0.65
CA ALA A 116 -3.71 -1.38 -0.68
C ALA A 116 -4.83 -0.70 -1.47
N ALA A 117 -5.23 -1.27 -2.61
CA ALA A 117 -6.37 -0.79 -3.38
C ALA A 117 -7.68 -0.81 -2.56
N LEU A 118 -7.90 -1.86 -1.76
CA LEU A 118 -9.07 -1.95 -0.88
C LEU A 118 -9.05 -0.91 0.26
N ILE A 119 -7.88 -0.63 0.86
CA ILE A 119 -7.73 0.43 1.88
C ILE A 119 -8.09 1.81 1.29
N MET A 120 -7.65 2.08 0.05
CA MET A 120 -7.99 3.33 -0.63
C MET A 120 -9.48 3.39 -1.01
N ALA A 121 -10.05 2.27 -1.46
CA ALA A 121 -11.45 2.20 -1.85
C ALA A 121 -12.40 2.36 -0.65
N SER A 122 -12.12 1.71 0.48
CA SER A 122 -12.91 1.89 1.71
C SER A 122 -12.90 3.35 2.15
N HIS A 123 -11.76 4.03 2.01
CA HIS A 123 -11.67 5.45 2.28
C HIS A 123 -12.57 6.29 1.36
N ARG A 124 -12.54 6.06 0.04
CA ARG A 124 -13.41 6.76 -0.92
C ARG A 124 -14.90 6.55 -0.62
N HIS A 125 -15.29 5.37 -0.16
CA HIS A 125 -16.69 5.08 0.22
C HIS A 125 -17.09 5.76 1.53
N VAL A 126 -16.18 5.90 2.51
CA VAL A 126 -16.42 6.68 3.73
C VAL A 126 -16.64 8.16 3.40
N LEU A 127 -15.86 8.74 2.48
CA LEU A 127 -16.04 10.14 2.06
C LEU A 127 -17.35 10.37 1.31
N ALA A 128 -17.74 9.42 0.46
CA ALA A 128 -19.01 9.47 -0.27
C ALA A 128 -20.21 9.33 0.68
N ALA A 129 -20.11 8.49 1.71
CA ALA A 129 -21.15 8.35 2.72
C ALA A 129 -21.29 9.59 3.62
N GLN A 130 -20.19 10.31 3.88
CA GLN A 130 -20.20 11.54 4.67
C GLN A 130 -20.59 12.80 3.86
N GLY A 131 -20.44 12.77 2.53
CA GLY A 131 -20.94 13.79 1.62
C GLY A 131 -22.38 13.59 1.14
N ALA A 132 -23.02 12.47 1.50
CA ALA A 132 -24.40 12.14 1.15
C ALA A 132 -25.35 12.38 2.33
N ALA A 133 -25.57 13.65 2.66
CA ALA A 133 -26.82 14.08 3.25
C ALA A 133 -27.41 15.24 2.44
N PRO A 134 -28.28 14.98 1.45
CA PRO A 134 -29.25 15.96 1.01
C PRO A 134 -30.53 15.80 1.83
N ALA A 135 -30.72 16.76 2.75
CA ALA A 135 -31.98 17.26 3.28
C ALA A 135 -33.26 16.50 2.92
N GLU A 136 -33.74 15.66 3.84
CA GLU A 136 -35.16 15.27 3.87
C GLU A 136 -35.72 15.39 5.30
N HIS A 137 -35.48 16.55 5.91
CA HIS A 137 -36.20 17.03 7.09
C HIS A 137 -36.22 18.56 7.06
N ALA A 138 -37.16 19.14 6.31
CA ALA A 138 -37.85 20.41 6.63
C ALA A 138 -38.52 21.03 5.39
N ARG A 139 -39.76 20.63 5.12
CA ARG A 139 -40.86 21.44 4.53
C ARG A 139 -42.04 20.47 4.29
N ARG A 140 -43.21 20.57 4.90
CA ARG A 140 -43.86 21.55 5.78
C ARG A 140 -44.94 20.80 6.56
N VAL A 141 -45.03 21.05 7.86
CA VAL A 141 -46.34 21.15 8.53
C VAL A 141 -46.62 22.65 8.69
N ALA A 142 -47.89 23.02 8.58
CA ALA A 142 -48.50 24.36 8.66
C ALA A 142 -48.59 25.15 7.33
N HIS A 143 -49.71 24.97 6.61
CA HIS A 143 -50.84 25.88 6.75
C HIS A 143 -52.15 25.18 6.42
#